data_AF-A0A4X2KEC9-F1
#
_entry.id   AF-A0A4X2KEC9-F1
#
_cell.length_a   1.000
_cell.length_b   1.000
_cell.length_c   1.000
_cell.angle_alpha   90.00
_cell.angle_beta   90.00
_cell.angle_gamma   90.00
#
_symmetry.space_group_name_H-M   'P 1'
#
loop_
_entity.id
_entity.type
_entity.pdbx_description
1 polymer ?
#
loop_
_entity_poly.entity_id
_entity_poly.type
_entity_poly.pdbx_seq_one_letter_code
_entity_poly.pdbx_strand_id
1 'polypeptide(L)' 'MIRSIYLKPSVSIICNEDNLEVFPIRSGVKQGYPLSPILFSIVLEMLAIAIREEKEIEGIRMGNEVISF' A
#
# COMPACT_ATOMS: atom_id res chain seq x y z
N MET A 1 19.38 -3.95 0.42
CA MET A 1 18.61 -5.20 0.26
C MET A 1 17.19 -4.95 -0.28
N ILE A 2 16.33 -4.20 0.41
CA ILE A 2 14.93 -3.90 -0.03
C ILE A 2 14.90 -3.31 -1.45
N ARG A 3 15.71 -2.28 -1.74
CA ARG A 3 15.78 -1.65 -3.07
C ARG A 3 16.06 -2.65 -4.21
N SER A 4 16.84 -3.71 -3.97
CA SER A 4 17.14 -4.73 -4.99
C SER A 4 15.93 -5.63 -5.28
N ILE A 5 15.04 -5.83 -4.31
CA ILE A 5 13.81 -6.64 -4.46
C ILE A 5 12.75 -5.86 -5.26
N TYR A 6 12.76 -4.53 -5.15
CA TYR A 6 11.75 -3.63 -5.72
C TYR A 6 12.25 -2.78 -6.90
N LEU A 7 13.47 -2.98 -7.41
CA LEU A 7 14.03 -2.16 -8.49
C LEU A 7 13.37 -2.42 -9.85
N LYS A 8 13.06 -3.69 -10.14
CA LYS A 8 12.41 -4.15 -11.37
C LYS A 8 11.46 -5.30 -11.02
N PRO A 9 10.34 -5.01 -10.35
CA PRO A 9 9.41 -6.05 -9.95
C PRO A 9 8.69 -6.59 -11.19
N SER A 10 8.60 -7.92 -11.27
CA SER A 10 7.80 -8.64 -12.26
C SER A 10 6.91 -9.64 -11.54
N VAL A 11 5.76 -9.94 -12.11
CA VAL A 11 4.75 -10.84 -11.53
C VAL A 11 4.19 -11.76 -12.60
N SER A 12 3.82 -12.98 -12.23
CA SER A 12 2.94 -13.87 -13.00
C SER A 12 1.62 -14.01 -12.25
N ILE A 13 0.54 -14.25 -12.99
CA ILE A 13 -0.78 -14.53 -12.41
C ILE A 13 -1.00 -16.04 -12.43
N ILE A 14 -1.42 -16.61 -11.31
CA ILE A 14 -1.88 -18.00 -11.25
C ILE A 14 -3.39 -17.99 -11.50
N CYS A 15 -3.84 -18.69 -12.54
CA CYS A 15 -5.24 -18.85 -12.89
C CYS A 15 -5.52 -20.34 -13.13
N ASN A 16 -6.42 -20.94 -12.35
CA ASN A 16 -6.74 -22.37 -12.45
C ASN A 16 -5.49 -23.27 -12.41
N GLU A 17 -4.56 -23.00 -11.49
CA GLU A 17 -3.27 -23.71 -11.35
C GLU A 17 -2.25 -23.43 -12.46
N ASP A 18 -2.64 -22.78 -13.56
CA ASP A 18 -1.75 -22.36 -14.64
C ASP A 18 -1.11 -21.00 -14.35
N ASN A 19 0.19 -20.90 -14.65
CA ASN A 19 0.92 -19.65 -14.58
C ASN A 19 0.83 -18.92 -15.93
N LEU A 20 0.32 -17.69 -15.90
CA LEU A 20 0.35 -16.78 -17.04
C LEU A 20 1.75 -16.17 -17.23
N GLU A 21 1.96 -15.52 -18.37
CA GLU A 21 3.22 -14.86 -18.73
C GLU A 21 3.64 -13.82 -17.68
N VAL A 22 4.94 -13.75 -17.42
CA VAL A 22 5.52 -12.79 -16.47
C VAL A 22 5.57 -11.41 -17.11
N PHE A 23 5.00 -10.42 -16.44
CA PHE A 23 5.04 -9.02 -16.89
C PHE A 23 5.61 -8.09 -15.81
N PRO A 24 6.29 -6.99 -16.21
CA PRO A 24 6.79 -6.00 -15.26
C PRO A 24 5.64 -5.20 -14.65
N ILE A 25 5.76 -4.84 -13.37
CA ILE A 25 4.82 -3.95 -12.69
C ILE A 25 5.52 -2.65 -12.28
N ARG A 26 4.75 -1.56 -12.22
CA ARG A 26 5.26 -0.25 -11.78
C ARG A 26 5.12 -0.04 -10.28
N SER A 27 4.10 -0.64 -9.66
CA SER A 27 3.74 -0.47 -8.26
C SER A 27 3.17 -1.77 -7.70
N GLY A 28 3.23 -1.92 -6.37
CA GLY A 28 2.72 -3.08 -5.65
C GLY A 28 3.78 -3.79 -4.81
N VAL A 29 3.31 -4.64 -3.91
CA VAL A 29 4.14 -5.50 -3.06
C VAL A 29 3.94 -6.96 -3.46
N LYS A 30 4.95 -7.81 -3.22
CA LYS A 30 4.82 -9.24 -3.52
C LYS A 30 3.77 -9.87 -2.59
N GLN A 31 2.75 -10.50 -3.17
CA GLN A 31 1.75 -11.22 -2.39
C GLN A 31 2.40 -12.39 -1.63
N GLY A 32 1.95 -12.64 -0.40
CA GLY A 32 2.50 -13.70 0.46
C GLY A 32 3.91 -13.43 1.00
N TYR A 33 4.53 -12.28 0.68
CA TYR A 33 5.86 -11.97 1.18
C TYR A 33 5.80 -11.43 2.62
N PRO A 34 6.59 -11.96 3.58
CA PRO A 34 6.51 -11.55 4.99
C PRO A 34 6.73 -10.05 5.24
N LEU A 35 7.44 -9.35 4.34
CA LEU A 35 7.71 -7.91 4.48
C LEU A 35 6.56 -7.01 3.99
N SER A 36 5.65 -7.55 3.17
CA SER A 36 4.56 -6.75 2.58
C SER A 36 3.65 -6.09 3.62
N PRO A 37 3.24 -6.78 4.71
CA PRO A 37 2.45 -6.15 5.78
C PRO A 37 3.20 -5.01 6.48
N ILE A 38 4.49 -5.19 6.77
CA ILE A 38 5.30 -4.18 7.47
C ILE A 38 5.48 -2.93 6.59
N LEU A 39 5.79 -3.12 5.30
CA LEU A 39 5.92 -2.01 4.35
C LEU A 39 4.60 -1.25 4.19
N PHE A 40 3.48 -1.96 4.16
CA PHE A 40 2.15 -1.35 4.13
C PHE A 40 1.87 -0.51 5.38
N SER A 41 2.14 -1.05 6.58
CA SER A 41 1.95 -0.31 7.84
C SER A 41 2.83 0.95 7.92
N ILE A 42 4.07 0.91 7.46
CA ILE A 42 4.96 2.09 7.44
C ILE A 42 4.36 3.18 6.54
N VAL A 43 3.93 2.81 5.33
CA VAL A 43 3.32 3.77 4.39
C VAL A 43 2.02 4.34 4.96
N LEU A 44 1.19 3.51 5.62
CA LEU A 44 -0.02 3.97 6.28
C LEU A 44 0.25 4.93 7.44
N GLU A 45 1.26 4.69 8.27
CA GLU A 45 1.61 5.60 9.35
C GLU A 45 2.07 6.96 8.80
N MET A 46 2.91 6.94 7.77
CA MET A 46 3.33 8.17 7.09
C MET A 46 2.14 8.93 6.49
N LEU A 47 1.19 8.21 5.90
CA LEU A 47 -0.04 8.81 5.38
C LEU A 47 -0.91 9.39 6.49
N ALA A 48 -1.06 8.67 7.61
CA ALA A 48 -1.84 9.13 8.76
C ALA A 48 -1.24 10.39 9.39
N ILE A 49 0.09 10.48 9.47
CA ILE A 49 0.79 11.70 9.90
C ILE A 49 0.49 12.85 8.94
N ALA A 50 0.65 12.63 7.63
CA ALA A 50 0.39 13.67 6.63
C ALA A 50 -1.06 14.18 6.70
N ILE A 51 -2.03 13.28 6.89
CA ILE A 51 -3.45 13.63 7.05
C ILE A 51 -3.68 14.48 8.31
N ARG A 52 -3.05 14.13 9.44
CA ARG A 52 -3.19 14.90 10.69
C ARG A 52 -2.54 16.28 10.65
N GLU A 53 -1.49 16.44 9.84
CA GLU A 53 -0.78 17.72 9.67
C GLU A 53 -1.43 18.64 8.61
N GLU A 54 -2.18 18.08 7.66
CA GLU A 54 -2.85 18.84 6.61
C GLU A 54 -4.07 19.59 7.16
N LYS A 55 -4.01 20.92 7.07
CA LYS A 55 -5.04 21.81 7.64
C LYS A 55 -6.30 21.87 6.81
N GLU A 56 -6.21 21.55 5.52
CA GLU A 56 -7.37 21.51 4.62
C GLU A 56 -8.19 20.22 4.75
N ILE A 57 -7.63 19.17 5.38
CA ILE A 57 -8.33 17.91 5.58
C ILE A 57 -9.12 17.98 6.91
N GLU A 58 -10.42 18.24 6.79
CA GLU A 58 -11.34 18.24 7.94
C GLU A 58 -11.84 16.84 8.28
N GLY A 59 -11.98 16.55 9.57
CA GLY A 59 -12.53 15.30 10.09
C GLY A 59 -13.89 14.90 9.53
N ILE A 60 -14.30 13.65 9.77
CA ILE A 60 -15.57 13.13 9.27
C ILE A 60 -16.72 13.69 10.11
N ARG A 61 -17.66 14.41 9.48
CA ARG A 61 -18.89 14.87 10.14
C ARG A 61 -19.90 13.73 10.21
N MET A 62 -20.30 13.34 11.43
CA MET A 62 -21.39 12.41 11.69
C MET A 62 -22.47 13.12 12.50
N GLY A 63 -23.60 13.43 11.85
CA GLY A 63 -24.64 14.27 12.44
C GLY A 63 -24.11 15.66 12.78
N ASN A 64 -24.18 16.05 14.06
CA ASN A 64 -23.62 17.30 14.58
C ASN A 64 -22.21 17.15 15.15
N GLU A 65 -21.64 15.95 15.17
CA GLU A 65 -20.29 15.69 15.68
C GLU A 65 -19.29 15.65 14.53
N VAL A 66 -18.07 16.13 14.78
CA VAL A 66 -16.93 16.01 13.85
C VAL A 66 -15.90 15.10 14.49
N ILE A 67 -15.60 13.99 13.83
CA ILE A 67 -14.57 13.04 14.24
C ILE A 67 -13.28 13.45 13.54
N SER A 68 -12.32 14.00 14.30
CA SER A 68 -10.99 14.32 13.78
C SER A 68 -10.22 13.07 13.35
N PHE A 69 -9.36 13.21 12.34
CA PHE A 69 -8.45 12.16 11.88
C PHE A 69 -7.24 11.96 12.81
#